data_AF-A0A7C6UEE8-F1
#
_entry.id   AF-A0A7C6UEE8-F1
#
_cell.length_a   1.000
_cell.length_b   1.000
_cell.length_c   1.000
_cell.angle_alpha   90.00
_cell.angle_beta   90.00
_cell.angle_gamma   90.00
#
_symmetry.space_group_name_H-M   'P 1'
#
loop_
_entity.id
_entity.type
_entity.pdbx_description
1 polymer ?
#
loop_
_entity_poly.entity_id
_entity_poly.type
_entity_poly.pdbx_seq_one_letter_code
_entity_poly.pdbx_strand_id
1 'polypeptide(L)'
;AEETGCQYLIDYVTLLIDTINIKTFARIREMKRDWVAFNRVFLPGGDIAESVFVTGFDEEYVQFAERLRSYHNFEEVMAKGGKQLADTGRFTELERLCDNAIMDYAIRARYVSAGLEIPVAYLIAMEGEIRLIRIILAAIEQGLAPEQLDARMRRIYV
;
A
#
# COMPACT_ATOMS: atom_id res chain seq x y z
N ALA A 1 1.34 5.16 18.42
CA ALA A 1 2.66 4.55 18.18
C ALA A 1 3.75 5.30 18.94
N GLU A 2 3.79 6.63 18.85
CA GLU A 2 4.80 7.47 19.51
C GLU A 2 4.98 7.21 21.00
N GLU A 3 3.87 7.03 21.75
CA GLU A 3 3.89 6.72 23.19
C GLU A 3 4.64 5.43 23.55
N THR A 4 4.80 4.50 22.60
CA THR A 4 5.54 3.25 22.84
C THR A 4 7.06 3.44 22.80
N GLY A 5 7.55 4.57 22.26
CA GLY A 5 8.97 4.85 22.04
C GLY A 5 9.65 3.93 21.02
N CYS A 6 8.90 3.06 20.33
CA CYS A 6 9.43 2.11 19.37
C CYS A 6 9.39 2.70 17.96
N GLN A 7 10.56 3.08 17.43
CA GLN A 7 10.68 3.67 16.10
C GLN A 7 10.08 2.76 15.01
N TYR A 8 10.27 1.45 15.12
CA TYR A 8 9.73 0.50 14.17
C TYR A 8 8.19 0.53 14.11
N LEU A 9 7.52 0.67 15.25
CA LEU A 9 6.06 0.82 15.26
C LEU A 9 5.61 2.18 14.69
N ILE A 10 6.40 3.24 14.90
CA ILE A 10 6.11 4.57 14.34
C ILE A 10 6.22 4.51 12.81
N ASP A 11 7.32 3.99 12.28
CA ASP A 11 7.53 3.86 10.83
C ASP A 11 6.49 2.94 10.19
N TYR A 12 6.11 1.84 10.85
CA TYR A 12 5.04 0.96 10.38
C TYR A 12 3.69 1.69 10.26
N VAL A 13 3.30 2.43 11.30
CA VAL A 13 2.03 3.20 11.29
C VAL A 13 2.08 4.32 10.25
N THR A 14 3.23 4.98 10.09
CA THR A 14 3.46 5.99 9.06
C THR A 14 3.26 5.40 7.66
N LEU A 15 3.87 4.24 7.39
CA LEU A 15 3.71 3.51 6.13
C LEU A 15 2.26 3.05 5.89
N LEU A 16 1.54 2.65 6.93
CA LEU A 16 0.12 2.31 6.85
C LEU A 16 -0.71 3.53 6.45
N ILE A 17 -0.46 4.69 7.07
CA ILE A 17 -1.16 5.94 6.76
C ILE A 17 -0.92 6.32 5.29
N ASP A 18 0.32 6.32 4.82
CA ASP A 18 0.65 6.64 3.44
C ASP A 18 0.00 5.68 2.45
N THR A 19 0.03 4.38 2.76
CA THR A 19 -0.65 3.34 1.97
C THR A 19 -2.16 3.57 1.89
N ILE A 20 -2.80 3.99 2.98
CA ILE A 20 -4.22 4.32 3.00
C ILE A 20 -4.48 5.58 2.18
N ASN A 21 -3.66 6.61 2.31
CA ASN A 21 -3.80 7.86 1.56
C ASN A 21 -3.64 7.63 0.05
N ILE A 22 -2.66 6.85 -0.39
CA ILE A 22 -2.45 6.50 -1.81
C ILE A 22 -3.67 5.77 -2.40
N LYS A 23 -4.20 4.75 -1.69
CA LYS A 23 -5.40 4.03 -2.14
C LYS A 23 -6.63 4.93 -2.14
N THR A 24 -6.78 5.78 -1.13
CA THR A 24 -7.90 6.71 -1.02
C THR A 24 -7.85 7.77 -2.12
N PHE A 25 -6.67 8.31 -2.42
CA PHE A 25 -6.44 9.25 -3.51
C PHE A 25 -6.92 8.68 -4.84
N ALA A 26 -6.44 7.49 -5.21
CA ALA A 26 -6.90 6.80 -6.41
C ALA A 26 -8.42 6.54 -6.39
N ARG A 27 -8.99 6.06 -5.28
CA ARG A 27 -10.44 5.82 -5.18
C ARG A 27 -11.28 7.09 -5.38
N ILE A 28 -10.91 8.21 -4.77
CA ILE A 28 -11.62 9.49 -4.92
C ILE A 28 -11.61 9.94 -6.38
N ARG A 29 -10.47 9.79 -7.06
CA ARG A 29 -10.32 10.12 -8.49
C ARG A 29 -11.15 9.22 -9.39
N GLU A 30 -11.12 7.90 -9.18
CA GLU A 30 -11.98 6.96 -9.93
C GLU A 30 -13.47 7.20 -9.70
N MET A 31 -13.85 7.69 -8.51
CA MET A 31 -15.21 8.15 -8.20
C MET A 31 -15.57 9.50 -8.83
N LYS A 32 -14.66 10.11 -9.60
CA LYS A 32 -14.82 11.42 -10.25
C LYS A 32 -15.16 12.53 -9.25
N ARG A 33 -14.58 12.45 -8.05
CA ARG A 33 -14.67 13.47 -7.00
C ARG A 33 -13.43 14.36 -7.05
N ASP A 34 -13.54 15.54 -6.47
CA ASP A 34 -12.48 16.55 -6.46
C ASP A 34 -11.52 16.40 -5.27
N TRP A 35 -10.46 17.20 -5.27
CA TRP A 35 -9.48 17.22 -4.19
C TRP A 35 -10.10 17.62 -2.84
N VAL A 36 -11.20 18.39 -2.84
CA VAL A 36 -11.91 18.77 -1.61
C VAL A 36 -12.51 17.54 -0.94
N ALA A 37 -13.03 16.58 -1.71
CA ALA A 37 -13.48 15.30 -1.18
C ALA A 37 -12.32 14.48 -0.59
N PHE A 38 -11.15 14.48 -1.25
CA PHE A 38 -9.95 13.80 -0.74
C PHE A 38 -9.44 14.42 0.57
N ASN A 39 -9.31 15.75 0.64
CA ASN A 39 -8.83 16.48 1.81
C ASN A 39 -9.65 16.15 3.08
N ARG A 40 -10.96 15.92 2.95
CA ARG A 40 -11.83 15.51 4.07
C ARG A 40 -11.53 14.14 4.65
N VAL A 41 -10.90 13.26 3.88
CA VAL A 41 -10.60 11.87 4.25
C VAL A 41 -9.09 11.59 4.29
N PHE A 42 -8.26 12.60 4.06
CA PHE A 42 -6.82 12.51 4.18
C PHE A 42 -6.44 12.20 5.64
N LEU A 43 -5.58 11.21 5.82
CA LEU A 43 -5.06 10.84 7.13
C LEU A 43 -3.71 11.56 7.37
N PRO A 44 -3.61 12.44 8.37
CA PRO A 44 -2.33 13.05 8.74
C PRO A 44 -1.41 12.04 9.44
N GLY A 45 -0.10 12.34 9.48
CA GLY A 45 0.89 11.53 10.19
C GLY A 45 1.63 10.49 9.33
N GLY A 46 1.42 10.51 8.02
CA GLY A 46 2.26 9.80 7.04
C GLY A 46 3.47 10.63 6.62
N ASP A 47 4.40 10.02 5.86
CA ASP A 47 5.55 10.73 5.28
C ASP A 47 5.12 11.60 4.09
N ILE A 48 4.11 11.17 3.32
CA ILE A 48 3.67 11.89 2.13
C ILE A 48 2.83 13.10 2.54
N ALA A 49 3.38 14.29 2.33
CA ALA A 49 2.70 15.54 2.63
C ALA A 49 1.41 15.69 1.81
N GLU A 50 0.36 16.22 2.44
CA GLU A 50 -0.93 16.47 1.80
C GLU A 50 -0.80 17.30 0.51
N SER A 51 0.10 18.28 0.50
CA SER A 51 0.37 19.14 -0.65
C SER A 51 0.82 18.37 -1.90
N VAL A 52 1.46 17.21 -1.73
CA VAL A 52 1.84 16.32 -2.86
C VAL A 52 0.57 15.83 -3.56
N PHE A 53 -0.41 15.35 -2.80
CA PHE A 53 -1.69 14.89 -3.35
C PHE A 53 -2.51 16.02 -3.95
N VAL A 54 -2.56 17.19 -3.29
CA VAL A 54 -3.32 18.35 -3.79
C VAL A 54 -2.75 18.85 -5.11
N THR A 55 -1.43 19.05 -5.17
CA THR A 55 -0.79 19.59 -6.38
C THR A 55 -0.78 18.60 -7.54
N GLY A 56 -0.81 17.29 -7.26
CA GLY A 56 -0.85 16.24 -8.26
C GLY A 56 -2.22 15.64 -8.52
N PHE A 57 -3.30 16.23 -8.00
CA PHE A 57 -4.63 15.60 -8.02
C PHE A 57 -5.16 15.35 -9.43
N ASP A 58 -4.98 16.33 -10.31
CA ASP A 58 -5.47 16.28 -11.69
C ASP A 58 -4.46 15.67 -12.67
N GLU A 59 -3.26 15.30 -12.21
CA GLU A 59 -2.20 14.71 -13.04
C GLU A 59 -2.49 13.24 -13.36
N GLU A 60 -2.04 12.75 -14.52
CA GLU A 60 -2.10 11.31 -14.79
C GLU A 60 -1.31 10.52 -13.74
N TYR A 61 -1.74 9.29 -13.40
CA TYR A 61 -1.09 8.53 -12.32
C TYR A 61 0.41 8.30 -12.53
N VAL A 62 0.86 8.16 -13.78
CA VAL A 62 2.28 8.03 -14.10
C VAL A 62 3.05 9.32 -13.84
N GLN A 63 2.45 10.48 -14.11
CA GLN A 63 3.05 11.79 -13.79
C GLN A 63 3.07 12.03 -12.28
N PHE A 64 1.97 11.69 -11.59
CA PHE A 64 1.87 11.77 -10.13
C PHE A 64 2.92 10.89 -9.44
N ALA A 65 3.21 9.71 -9.99
CA ALA A 65 4.22 8.80 -9.46
C ALA A 65 5.60 9.46 -9.33
N GLU A 66 5.96 10.38 -10.23
CA GLU A 66 7.25 11.09 -10.18
C GLU A 66 7.40 11.97 -8.93
N ARG A 67 6.28 12.43 -8.36
CA ARG A 67 6.27 13.19 -7.10
C ARG A 67 6.53 12.30 -5.89
N LEU A 68 6.42 10.98 -6.06
CA LEU A 68 6.55 9.98 -5.00
C LEU A 68 7.96 9.36 -4.90
N ARG A 69 8.91 9.78 -5.75
CA ARG A 69 10.29 9.25 -5.78
C ARG A 69 11.01 9.28 -4.42
N SER A 70 10.69 10.26 -3.59
CA SER A 70 11.31 10.44 -2.27
C SER A 70 10.59 9.67 -1.15
N TYR A 71 9.52 8.95 -1.44
CA TYR A 71 8.63 8.32 -0.45
C TYR A 71 8.57 6.81 -0.66
N HIS A 72 9.43 6.09 0.07
CA HIS A 72 9.52 4.62 0.03
C HIS A 72 9.49 4.08 -1.41
N ASN A 73 8.66 3.07 -1.69
CA ASN A 73 8.44 2.51 -3.03
C ASN A 73 7.17 3.05 -3.71
N PHE A 74 6.63 4.19 -3.25
CA PHE A 74 5.33 4.67 -3.74
C PHE A 74 5.36 5.21 -5.18
N GLU A 75 6.54 5.61 -5.69
CA GLU A 75 6.74 5.85 -7.11
C GLU A 75 6.36 4.61 -7.93
N GLU A 76 6.94 3.44 -7.62
CA GLU A 76 6.66 2.20 -8.34
C GLU A 76 5.19 1.78 -8.17
N VAL A 77 4.64 1.92 -6.96
CA VAL A 77 3.23 1.65 -6.66
C VAL A 77 2.32 2.42 -7.60
N MET A 78 2.54 3.73 -7.78
CA MET A 78 1.69 4.55 -8.66
C MET A 78 2.02 4.39 -10.14
N ALA A 79 3.29 4.27 -10.50
CA ALA A 79 3.71 4.10 -11.89
C ALA A 79 3.18 2.80 -12.50
N LYS A 80 3.12 1.71 -11.72
CA LYS A 80 2.60 0.41 -12.18
C LYS A 80 1.13 0.22 -11.80
N GLY A 81 0.81 0.35 -10.52
CA GLY A 81 -0.54 0.13 -9.99
C GLY A 81 -1.52 1.20 -10.43
N GLY A 82 -1.12 2.47 -10.36
CA GLY A 82 -1.93 3.59 -10.87
C GLY A 82 -2.13 3.51 -12.38
N LYS A 83 -1.09 3.18 -13.15
CA LYS A 83 -1.23 2.95 -14.60
C LYS A 83 -2.22 1.82 -14.92
N GLN A 84 -2.08 0.65 -14.28
CA GLN A 84 -3.03 -0.44 -14.49
C GLN A 84 -4.46 -0.02 -14.10
N LEU A 85 -4.61 0.75 -13.02
CA LEU A 85 -5.90 1.28 -12.61
C LEU A 85 -6.50 2.17 -13.69
N ALA A 86 -5.75 3.12 -14.24
CA ALA A 86 -6.23 3.97 -15.34
C ALA A 86 -6.61 3.15 -16.59
N ASP A 87 -5.81 2.14 -16.94
CA ASP A 87 -6.02 1.33 -18.15
C ASP A 87 -7.22 0.38 -18.01
N THR A 88 -7.51 -0.11 -16.81
CA THR A 88 -8.43 -1.26 -16.60
C THR A 88 -9.57 -1.01 -15.63
N GLY A 89 -9.52 0.08 -14.84
CA GLY A 89 -10.43 0.35 -13.73
C GLY A 89 -10.27 -0.59 -12.53
N ARG A 90 -9.23 -1.44 -12.51
CA ARG A 90 -9.03 -2.44 -11.45
C ARG A 90 -7.96 -2.00 -10.46
N PHE A 91 -8.29 -2.06 -9.17
CA PHE A 91 -7.39 -1.70 -8.07
C PHE A 91 -6.38 -2.80 -7.69
N THR A 92 -6.51 -3.99 -8.27
CA THR A 92 -5.81 -5.19 -7.81
C THR A 92 -4.30 -5.00 -7.73
N GLU A 93 -3.66 -4.45 -8.76
CA GLU A 93 -2.20 -4.25 -8.73
C GLU A 93 -1.76 -3.15 -7.76
N LEU A 94 -2.50 -2.03 -7.71
CA LEU A 94 -2.24 -0.95 -6.76
C LEU A 94 -2.27 -1.49 -5.32
N GLU A 95 -3.33 -2.22 -4.96
CA GLU A 95 -3.49 -2.79 -3.62
C GLU A 95 -2.44 -3.86 -3.33
N ARG A 96 -2.06 -4.67 -4.33
CA ARG A 96 -1.01 -5.69 -4.19
C ARG A 96 0.36 -5.04 -3.93
N LEU A 97 0.72 -3.98 -4.67
CA LEU A 97 1.99 -3.27 -4.49
C LEU A 97 2.05 -2.53 -3.14
N CYS A 98 0.95 -1.92 -2.72
CA CYS A 98 0.81 -1.36 -1.37
C CYS A 98 1.02 -2.41 -0.27
N ASP A 99 0.38 -3.58 -0.39
CA ASP A 99 0.54 -4.65 0.59
C ASP A 99 1.97 -5.22 0.59
N ASN A 100 2.63 -5.27 -0.58
CA ASN A 100 4.04 -5.66 -0.68
C ASN A 100 4.97 -4.65 0.00
N ALA A 101 4.69 -3.35 -0.08
CA ALA A 101 5.47 -2.32 0.63
C ALA A 101 5.47 -2.57 2.15
N ILE A 102 4.31 -2.92 2.71
CA ILE A 102 4.16 -3.25 4.12
C ILE A 102 4.93 -4.54 4.47
N MET A 103 4.84 -5.56 3.61
CA MET A 103 5.59 -6.81 3.83
C MET A 103 7.11 -6.60 3.76
N ASP A 104 7.58 -5.77 2.83
CA ASP A 104 8.99 -5.43 2.68
C ASP A 104 9.52 -4.69 3.91
N TYR A 105 8.69 -3.87 4.53
CA TYR A 105 9.00 -3.26 5.82
C TYR A 105 9.07 -4.33 6.93
N ALA A 106 8.11 -5.25 6.99
CA ALA A 106 8.07 -6.34 7.96
C ALA A 106 9.36 -7.19 7.93
N ILE A 107 9.78 -7.59 6.72
CA ILE A 107 10.95 -8.46 6.49
C ILE A 107 12.25 -7.88 7.07
N ARG A 108 12.37 -6.54 7.18
CA ARG A 108 13.57 -5.88 7.74
C ARG A 108 13.84 -6.28 9.19
N ALA A 109 12.82 -6.69 9.95
CA ALA A 109 12.99 -7.13 11.33
C ALA A 109 13.89 -8.39 11.45
N ARG A 110 14.08 -9.16 10.37
CA ARG A 110 15.00 -10.31 10.33
C ARG A 110 16.46 -9.95 10.60
N TYR A 111 16.84 -8.69 10.38
CA TYR A 111 18.21 -8.22 10.58
C TYR A 111 18.46 -7.69 12.00
N VAL A 112 17.44 -7.72 12.87
CA VAL A 112 17.54 -7.31 14.27
C VAL A 112 17.70 -8.54 15.15
N SER A 113 18.61 -8.49 16.12
CA SER A 113 18.93 -9.63 17.00
C SER A 113 17.94 -9.81 18.16
N ALA A 114 17.33 -8.72 18.64
CA ALA A 114 16.31 -8.71 19.68
C ALA A 114 15.54 -7.39 19.67
N GLY A 115 14.26 -7.42 20.06
CA GLY A 115 13.44 -6.23 20.23
C GLY A 115 11.97 -6.47 19.87
N LEU A 116 11.17 -5.40 19.94
CA LEU A 116 9.73 -5.43 19.63
C LEU A 116 9.46 -5.60 18.12
N GLU A 117 10.44 -5.31 17.29
CA GLU A 117 10.41 -5.43 15.83
C GLU A 117 10.05 -6.85 15.39
N ILE A 118 10.64 -7.86 16.05
CA ILE A 118 10.47 -9.28 15.73
C ILE A 118 9.01 -9.74 15.92
N PRO A 119 8.40 -9.60 17.12
CA PRO A 119 7.01 -10.02 17.31
C PRO A 119 6.02 -9.18 16.49
N VAL A 120 6.30 -7.89 16.27
CA VAL A 120 5.45 -7.03 15.42
C VAL A 120 5.49 -7.47 13.96
N ALA A 121 6.69 -7.70 13.40
CA ALA A 121 6.84 -8.20 12.04
C ALA A 121 6.18 -9.56 11.84
N TYR A 122 6.26 -10.45 12.84
CA TYR A 122 5.54 -11.72 12.82
C TYR A 122 4.02 -11.53 12.73
N LEU A 123 3.44 -10.61 13.51
CA LEU A 123 2.00 -10.32 13.43
C LEU A 123 1.61 -9.78 12.05
N ILE A 124 2.40 -8.85 11.50
CA ILE A 124 2.17 -8.31 10.15
C ILE A 124 2.21 -9.43 9.10
N ALA A 125 3.21 -10.31 9.19
CA ALA A 125 3.35 -11.47 8.31
C ALA A 125 2.13 -12.40 8.39
N MET A 126 1.72 -12.77 9.59
CA MET A 126 0.56 -13.63 9.83
C MET A 126 -0.73 -13.04 9.26
N GLU A 127 -0.96 -11.74 9.43
CA GLU A 127 -2.11 -11.06 8.83
C GLU A 127 -2.06 -11.08 7.29
N GLY A 128 -0.87 -10.89 6.72
CA GLY A 128 -0.64 -10.97 5.28
C GLY A 128 -0.92 -12.36 4.72
N GLU A 129 -0.46 -13.41 5.38
CA GLU A 129 -0.69 -14.81 4.98
C GLU A 129 -2.17 -15.19 5.05
N ILE A 130 -2.87 -14.80 6.13
CA ILE A 130 -4.33 -15.02 6.26
C ILE A 130 -5.07 -14.32 5.12
N ARG A 131 -4.66 -13.09 4.76
CA ARG A 131 -5.26 -12.34 3.65
C ARG A 131 -5.01 -13.05 2.32
N LEU A 132 -3.80 -13.55 2.09
CA LEU A 132 -3.43 -14.29 0.89
C LEU A 132 -4.25 -15.57 0.74
N ILE A 133 -4.42 -16.34 1.82
CA ILE A 133 -5.28 -17.54 1.84
C ILE A 133 -6.71 -17.16 1.44
N ARG A 134 -7.28 -16.07 1.98
CA ARG A 134 -8.63 -15.62 1.58
C ARG A 134 -8.73 -15.26 0.11
N ILE A 135 -7.71 -14.61 -0.46
CA ILE A 135 -7.65 -14.28 -1.89
C ILE A 135 -7.62 -15.55 -2.74
N ILE A 136 -6.80 -16.53 -2.35
CA ILE A 136 -6.69 -17.83 -3.05
C ILE A 136 -8.04 -18.56 -2.99
N LEU A 137 -8.68 -18.63 -1.83
CA LEU A 137 -9.98 -19.30 -1.68
C LEU A 137 -11.06 -18.63 -2.56
N ALA A 138 -11.16 -17.30 -2.54
CA ALA A 138 -12.10 -16.56 -3.38
C ALA A 138 -11.81 -16.74 -4.88
N ALA A 139 -10.53 -16.84 -5.27
CA ALA A 139 -10.12 -17.09 -6.65
C ALA A 139 -10.51 -18.50 -7.12
N ILE A 140 -10.33 -19.51 -6.27
CA ILE A 140 -10.76 -20.90 -6.54
C ILE A 140 -12.28 -20.97 -6.69
N GLU A 141 -13.03 -20.30 -5.81
CA GLU A 141 -14.50 -20.24 -5.87
C GLU A 141 -15.00 -19.60 -7.17
N GLN A 142 -14.27 -18.61 -7.70
CA GLN A 142 -14.57 -17.96 -8.98
C GLN A 142 -14.10 -18.75 -10.21
N GLY A 143 -13.40 -19.87 -10.03
CA GLY A 143 -12.84 -20.67 -11.12
C GLY A 143 -11.74 -19.95 -11.90
N LEU A 144 -10.96 -19.08 -11.25
CA LEU A 144 -9.84 -18.39 -11.90
C LEU A 144 -8.77 -19.38 -12.35
N ALA A 145 -8.20 -19.14 -13.53
CA ALA A 145 -7.05 -19.92 -14.01
C ALA A 145 -5.79 -19.64 -13.17
N PRO A 146 -4.83 -20.57 -13.07
CA PRO A 146 -3.60 -20.39 -12.30
C PRO A 146 -2.85 -19.09 -12.62
N GLU A 147 -2.78 -18.71 -13.90
CA GLU A 147 -2.09 -17.49 -14.34
C GLU A 147 -2.78 -16.22 -13.81
N GLN A 148 -4.10 -16.26 -13.66
CA GLN A 148 -4.88 -15.17 -13.08
C GLN A 148 -4.70 -15.12 -11.56
N LEU A 149 -4.50 -16.26 -10.91
CA LEU A 149 -4.19 -16.34 -9.49
C LEU A 149 -2.81 -15.76 -9.19
N ASP A 150 -1.79 -16.13 -9.98
CA ASP A 150 -0.41 -15.67 -9.81
C ASP A 150 -0.31 -14.13 -9.82
N ALA A 151 -1.07 -13.47 -10.70
CA ALA A 151 -1.13 -12.01 -10.75
C ALA A 151 -1.69 -11.35 -9.47
N ARG A 152 -2.38 -12.10 -8.61
CA ARG A 152 -2.98 -11.63 -7.34
C ARG A 152 -2.12 -11.97 -6.12
N MET A 153 -1.05 -12.75 -6.31
CA MET A 153 -0.17 -13.18 -5.23
C MET A 153 0.62 -12.01 -4.66
N ARG A 154 0.53 -11.87 -3.34
CA ARG A 154 1.30 -10.88 -2.57
C ARG A 154 2.60 -11.50 -2.10
N ARG A 155 3.58 -10.64 -1.85
CA ARG A 155 4.83 -11.05 -1.22
C ARG A 155 4.52 -11.65 0.15
N ILE A 156 5.14 -12.79 0.42
CA ILE A 156 5.10 -13.46 1.71
C ILE A 156 6.32 -13.08 2.53
N TYR A 157 6.27 -13.31 3.83
CA TYR A 157 7.35 -12.94 4.73
C TYR A 157 8.63 -13.77 4.50
N VAL A 158 8.52 -14.97 3.88
CA VAL A 158 9.59 -15.99 3.75
C VAL A 158 10.71 -15.56 2.81
#